data_AF-A0A2D0KZV1-F1
#
_entry.id   AF-A0A2D0KZV1-F1
#
_cell.length_a   1.000
_cell.length_b   1.000
_cell.length_c   1.000
_cell.angle_alpha   90.00
_cell.angle_beta   90.00
_cell.angle_gamma   90.00
#
_symmetry.space_group_name_H-M   'P 1'
#
loop_
_entity.id
_entity.type
_entity.pdbx_description
1 polymer ?
#
loop_
_entity_poly.entity_id
_entity_poly.type
_entity_poly.pdbx_seq_one_letter_code
_entity_poly.pdbx_strand_id
1 'polypeptide(L)'
;MSLFSQTITDFWQAPFSDGHVLYQDDVFTVVINPNLSEDRRVMVLETADGRVMAVLTPSLAEKAGLHQQQNLSEPIFRQKLIDAGIILHGADYLFYFSADDKNVLQQEKPQGGLRQLTEHDERFFLNSSLLRQNKIWMMRMWSWIIGWYLGHLNKTA
;
A
#
# COMPACT_ATOMS: atom_id res chain seq x y z
N MET A 1 6.50 -20.62 9.26
CA MET A 1 6.83 -19.40 8.50
C MET A 1 5.62 -19.04 7.66
N SER A 2 5.04 -17.86 7.87
CA SER A 2 3.76 -17.48 7.25
C SER A 2 3.96 -16.98 5.82
N LEU A 3 3.55 -17.78 4.84
CA LEU A 3 3.50 -17.43 3.41
C LEU A 3 2.67 -16.15 3.14
N PHE A 4 1.78 -15.80 4.07
CA PHE A 4 0.81 -14.71 3.96
C PHE A 4 1.45 -13.32 3.99
N SER A 5 2.73 -13.22 4.35
CA SER A 5 3.49 -11.96 4.34
C SER A 5 4.07 -11.63 2.97
N GLN A 6 4.66 -12.62 2.30
CA GLN A 6 5.42 -12.37 1.08
C GLN A 6 4.50 -12.02 -0.09
N THR A 7 3.39 -12.74 -0.26
CA THR A 7 2.44 -12.50 -1.36
C THR A 7 1.87 -11.07 -1.35
N ILE A 8 1.62 -10.50 -0.17
CA ILE A 8 1.14 -9.12 -0.05
C ILE A 8 2.25 -8.14 -0.39
N THR A 9 3.46 -8.34 0.15
CA THR A 9 4.62 -7.51 -0.17
C THR A 9 4.92 -7.54 -1.67
N ASP A 10 4.96 -8.71 -2.29
CA ASP A 10 5.21 -8.89 -3.72
C ASP A 10 4.15 -8.19 -4.56
N PHE A 11 2.87 -8.30 -4.18
CA PHE A 11 1.78 -7.64 -4.88
C PHE A 11 1.95 -6.12 -4.90
N TRP A 12 2.33 -5.52 -3.76
CA TRP A 12 2.52 -4.07 -3.67
C TRP A 12 3.84 -3.59 -4.27
N GLN A 13 4.87 -4.43 -4.29
CA GLN A 13 6.16 -4.11 -4.91
C GLN A 13 6.16 -4.30 -6.43
N ALA A 14 5.33 -5.19 -6.98
CA ALA A 14 5.31 -5.53 -8.40
C ALA A 14 5.24 -4.30 -9.34
N PRO A 15 4.40 -3.27 -9.09
CA PRO A 15 4.35 -2.10 -9.96
C PRO A 15 5.67 -1.34 -10.06
N PHE A 16 6.51 -1.39 -9.01
CA PHE A 16 7.79 -0.72 -8.96
C PHE A 16 8.92 -1.53 -9.63
N SER A 17 8.71 -2.82 -9.91
CA SER A 17 9.69 -3.67 -10.59
C SER A 17 9.43 -3.80 -12.09
N ASP A 18 8.18 -3.60 -12.53
CA ASP A 18 7.74 -3.74 -13.92
C ASP A 18 7.74 -2.38 -14.65
N GLY A 19 8.92 -1.79 -14.87
CA GLY A 19 9.00 -0.51 -15.56
C GLY A 19 10.43 -0.02 -15.85
N HIS A 20 10.50 1.18 -16.42
CA HIS A 20 11.77 1.86 -16.69
C HIS A 20 12.21 2.66 -15.46
N VAL A 21 13.37 2.33 -14.90
CA VAL A 21 13.96 3.08 -13.78
C VAL A 21 14.43 4.45 -14.30
N LEU A 22 13.78 5.51 -13.82
CA LEU A 22 14.14 6.90 -14.13
C LEU A 22 15.26 7.40 -13.22
N TYR A 23 15.23 7.00 -11.96
CA TYR A 23 16.19 7.38 -10.94
C TYR A 23 16.31 6.28 -9.88
N GLN A 24 17.52 6.05 -9.39
CA GLN A 24 17.78 5.12 -8.31
C GLN A 24 19.06 5.54 -7.55
N ASP A 25 18.94 5.65 -6.23
CA ASP A 25 20.05 5.68 -5.29
C ASP A 25 19.81 4.69 -4.13
N ASP A 26 20.57 4.79 -3.05
CA ASP A 26 20.49 3.88 -1.89
C ASP A 26 19.15 3.98 -1.12
N VAL A 27 18.44 5.11 -1.20
CA VAL A 27 17.26 5.42 -0.38
C VAL A 27 16.02 5.76 -1.18
N PHE A 28 16.14 6.08 -2.47
CA PHE A 28 15.05 6.54 -3.31
C PHE A 28 15.10 5.94 -4.71
N THR A 29 13.96 5.43 -5.17
CA THR A 29 13.80 4.87 -6.52
C THR A 29 12.57 5.45 -7.19
N VAL A 30 12.67 5.83 -8.46
CA VAL A 30 11.55 6.30 -9.29
C VAL A 30 11.46 5.47 -10.56
N VAL A 31 10.29 4.89 -10.81
CA VAL A 31 10.04 4.00 -11.95
C VAL A 31 8.89 4.55 -12.80
N ILE A 32 9.09 4.56 -14.12
CA ILE A 32 8.04 4.84 -15.09
C ILE A 32 7.42 3.51 -15.51
N ASN A 33 6.15 3.31 -15.20
CA ASN A 33 5.41 2.10 -15.52
C ASN A 33 4.17 2.45 -16.39
N PRO A 34 4.15 2.07 -17.68
CA PRO A 34 3.01 2.32 -18.56
C PRO A 34 1.80 1.41 -18.28
N ASN A 35 1.97 0.35 -17.50
CA ASN A 35 0.95 -0.66 -17.20
C ASN A 35 0.12 -0.31 -15.94
N LEU A 36 0.37 0.85 -15.32
CA LEU A 36 -0.45 1.32 -14.20
C LEU A 36 -1.88 1.60 -14.66
N SER A 37 -2.84 1.19 -13.83
CA SER A 37 -4.25 1.47 -14.05
C SER A 37 -4.58 2.96 -13.85
N GLU A 38 -5.69 3.42 -14.42
CA GLU A 38 -6.12 4.83 -14.34
C GLU A 38 -6.37 5.33 -12.91
N ASP A 39 -6.73 4.43 -11.99
CA ASP A 39 -6.90 4.71 -10.56
C ASP A 39 -5.58 4.75 -9.79
N ARG A 40 -4.47 4.28 -10.36
CA ARG A 40 -3.16 4.15 -9.71
C ARG A 40 -2.02 4.73 -10.54
N ARG A 41 -2.29 5.82 -11.26
CA ARG A 41 -1.33 6.44 -12.17
C ARG A 41 -0.07 6.97 -11.50
N VAL A 42 -0.09 7.16 -10.19
CA VAL A 42 1.07 7.48 -9.35
C VAL A 42 0.93 6.80 -8.00
N MET A 43 2.00 6.19 -7.51
CA MET A 43 2.08 5.56 -6.19
C MET A 43 3.43 5.88 -5.55
N VAL A 44 3.45 6.03 -4.23
CA VAL A 44 4.67 6.17 -3.42
C VAL A 44 4.58 5.19 -2.26
N LEU A 45 5.62 4.38 -2.09
CA LEU A 45 5.75 3.38 -1.04
C LEU A 45 6.98 3.72 -0.20
N GLU A 46 6.78 3.90 1.10
CA GLU A 46 7.86 3.99 2.08
C GLU A 46 7.94 2.66 2.83
N THR A 47 9.15 2.12 2.88
CA THR A 47 9.46 0.85 3.54
C THR A 47 9.91 1.09 4.98
N ALA A 48 9.80 0.08 5.83
CA ALA A 48 10.15 0.20 7.25
C ALA A 48 11.62 0.59 7.51
N ASP A 49 12.52 0.31 6.56
CA ASP A 49 13.93 0.70 6.62
C ASP A 49 14.20 2.09 6.01
N GLY A 50 13.14 2.86 5.71
CA GLY A 50 13.24 4.25 5.27
C GLY A 50 13.51 4.43 3.77
N ARG A 51 13.55 3.34 2.98
CA ARG A 51 13.63 3.46 1.53
C ARG A 51 12.28 3.87 0.96
N VAL A 52 12.32 4.78 0.00
CA VAL A 52 11.13 5.27 -0.71
C VAL A 52 11.18 4.82 -2.16
N MET A 53 10.08 4.24 -2.63
CA MET A 53 9.89 3.84 -4.02
C MET A 53 8.71 4.64 -4.58
N ALA A 54 8.87 5.22 -5.75
CA ALA A 54 7.81 5.90 -6.47
C ALA A 54 7.62 5.26 -7.85
N VAL A 55 6.38 5.13 -8.28
CA VAL A 55 6.05 4.69 -9.63
C VAL A 55 4.97 5.60 -10.21
N LEU A 56 5.08 5.92 -11.50
CA LEU A 56 4.12 6.77 -12.20
C LEU A 56 4.02 6.42 -13.69
N THR A 57 2.90 6.81 -14.30
CA THR A 57 2.73 6.66 -15.75
C THR A 57 3.64 7.60 -16.52
N PRO A 58 4.01 7.28 -17.78
CA PRO A 58 4.78 8.18 -18.64
C PRO A 58 4.16 9.58 -18.76
N SER A 59 2.83 9.66 -18.87
CA SER A 59 2.10 10.92 -19.00
C SER A 59 2.24 11.81 -17.76
N LEU A 60 2.25 11.23 -16.55
CA LEU A 60 2.46 12.00 -15.33
C LEU A 60 3.94 12.37 -15.13
N ALA A 61 4.87 11.53 -15.57
CA ALA A 61 6.29 11.86 -15.55
C ALA A 61 6.59 13.07 -16.45
N GLU A 62 6.05 13.08 -17.67
CA GLU A 62 6.15 14.21 -18.59
C GLU A 62 5.50 15.47 -18.00
N LYS A 63 4.28 15.35 -17.46
CA LYS A 63 3.58 16.47 -16.81
C LYS A 63 4.38 17.08 -15.65
N ALA A 64 5.08 16.25 -14.88
CA ALA A 64 5.92 16.67 -13.76
C ALA A 64 7.31 17.15 -14.16
N GLY A 65 7.64 17.16 -15.47
CA GLY A 65 8.98 17.48 -15.96
C GLY A 65 10.04 16.56 -15.35
N LEU A 66 9.68 15.28 -15.14
CA LEU A 66 10.56 14.22 -14.67
C LEU A 66 11.23 13.58 -15.89
N HIS A 67 12.31 14.21 -16.35
CA HIS A 67 13.25 13.64 -17.31
C HIS A 67 14.45 13.06 -16.57
N GLN A 68 15.35 12.34 -17.24
CA GLN A 68 16.60 11.86 -16.61
C GLN A 68 17.38 13.06 -16.04
N GLN A 69 17.22 13.31 -14.74
CA GLN A 69 17.90 14.34 -13.97
C GLN A 69 18.86 13.63 -13.01
N GLN A 70 20.11 14.06 -12.98
CA GLN A 70 21.15 13.40 -12.18
C GLN A 70 20.96 13.59 -10.66
N ASN A 71 20.20 14.61 -10.23
CA ASN A 71 19.97 14.92 -8.82
C ASN A 71 18.48 14.99 -8.51
N LEU A 72 17.84 13.83 -8.34
CA LEU A 72 16.44 13.74 -7.91
C LEU A 72 16.39 13.17 -6.49
N SER A 73 15.89 13.94 -5.53
CA SER A 73 15.60 13.43 -4.18
C SER A 73 14.09 13.31 -3.96
N GLU A 74 13.69 12.55 -2.94
CA GLU A 74 12.28 12.39 -2.58
C GLU A 74 11.54 13.73 -2.33
N PRO A 75 12.11 14.72 -1.62
CA PRO A 75 11.45 16.02 -1.45
C PRO A 75 11.32 16.78 -2.77
N ILE A 76 12.34 16.73 -3.63
CA ILE A 76 12.31 17.37 -4.97
C ILE A 76 11.25 16.70 -5.85
N PHE A 77 11.16 15.38 -5.81
CA PHE A 77 10.14 14.61 -6.52
C PHE A 77 8.73 15.02 -6.08
N ARG A 78 8.46 15.07 -4.77
CA ARG A 78 7.16 15.52 -4.26
C ARG A 78 6.82 16.95 -4.66
N GLN A 79 7.80 17.85 -4.60
CA GLN A 79 7.61 19.23 -5.02
C GLN A 79 7.22 19.31 -6.50
N LYS A 80 7.89 18.56 -7.38
CA LYS A 80 7.54 18.49 -8.81
C LYS A 80 6.12 17.96 -9.05
N LEU A 81 5.67 16.97 -8.28
CA LEU A 81 4.29 16.49 -8.36
C LEU A 81 3.30 17.60 -7.98
N ILE A 82 3.56 18.30 -6.87
CA ILE A 82 2.73 19.41 -6.39
C ILE A 82 2.67 20.53 -7.43
N ASP A 83 3.81 20.95 -7.98
CA ASP A 83 3.92 22.01 -9.00
C ASP A 83 3.16 21.63 -10.28
N ALA A 84 3.12 20.34 -10.62
CA ALA A 84 2.35 19.79 -11.73
C ALA A 84 0.85 19.59 -11.42
N GLY A 85 0.39 20.00 -10.24
CA GLY A 85 -0.98 19.79 -9.76
C GLY A 85 -1.34 18.31 -9.61
N ILE A 86 -0.34 17.43 -9.43
CA ILE A 86 -0.52 16.01 -9.12
C ILE A 86 -0.58 15.91 -7.61
N ILE A 87 -1.80 15.86 -7.09
CA ILE A 87 -2.02 15.70 -5.66
C ILE A 87 -1.95 14.21 -5.35
N LEU A 88 -0.96 13.82 -4.56
CA LEU A 88 -1.00 12.54 -3.87
C LEU A 88 -2.09 12.66 -2.80
N HIS A 89 -3.28 12.14 -3.11
CA HIS A 89 -4.29 11.97 -2.09
C HIS A 89 -3.69 11.09 -1.00
N GLY A 90 -3.66 11.62 0.23
CA GLY A 90 -2.94 11.03 1.36
C GLY A 90 -3.14 9.52 1.40
N ALA A 91 -2.03 8.81 1.52
CA ALA A 91 -1.95 7.37 1.30
C ALA A 91 -3.07 6.62 2.02
N ASP A 92 -3.60 5.59 1.36
CA ASP A 92 -3.89 4.35 2.08
C ASP A 92 -2.56 3.91 2.69
N TYR A 93 -2.25 4.36 3.91
CA TYR A 93 -1.04 3.95 4.60
C TYR A 93 -1.17 2.44 4.84
N LEU A 94 -0.50 1.66 4.00
CA LEU A 94 -0.43 0.23 4.16
C LEU A 94 0.66 -0.07 5.20
N PHE A 95 0.29 -0.01 6.48
CA PHE A 95 1.17 -0.45 7.56
C PHE A 95 1.25 -1.98 7.56
N TYR A 96 2.21 -2.51 6.81
CA TYR A 96 2.49 -3.94 6.78
C TYR A 96 3.78 -4.25 7.55
N PHE A 97 3.62 -4.79 8.76
CA PHE A 97 4.73 -5.26 9.58
C PHE A 97 5.24 -6.62 9.07
N SER A 98 6.57 -6.78 9.05
CA SER A 98 7.18 -8.09 8.83
C SER A 98 6.72 -9.09 9.90
N ALA A 99 6.95 -10.39 9.67
CA ALA A 99 6.63 -11.39 10.69
C ALA A 99 7.37 -11.10 12.02
N ASP A 100 8.61 -10.63 11.94
CA ASP A 100 9.42 -10.29 13.10
C ASP A 100 8.91 -9.02 13.80
N ASP A 101 8.57 -7.97 13.05
CA ASP A 101 7.98 -6.75 13.61
C ASP A 101 6.60 -7.02 14.25
N LYS A 102 5.80 -7.91 13.65
CA LYS A 102 4.53 -8.36 14.25
C LYS A 102 4.75 -9.07 15.58
N ASN A 103 5.80 -9.88 15.70
CA ASN A 103 6.13 -10.54 16.96
C ASN A 103 6.55 -9.53 18.02
N VAL A 104 7.29 -8.49 17.65
CA VAL A 104 7.65 -7.38 18.56
C VAL A 104 6.39 -6.65 19.04
N LEU A 105 5.49 -6.28 18.12
CA LEU A 105 4.23 -5.61 18.46
C LEU A 105 3.33 -6.46 19.36
N GLN A 106 3.28 -7.78 19.16
CA GLN A 106 2.51 -8.68 20.02
C GLN A 106 3.04 -8.77 21.46
N GLN A 107 4.31 -8.42 21.66
CA GLN A 107 4.95 -8.40 22.98
C GLN A 107 4.85 -7.03 23.66
N GLU A 108 4.37 -5.99 22.96
CA GLU A 108 4.13 -4.69 23.55
C GLU A 108 3.05 -4.78 24.62
N LYS A 109 3.40 -4.37 25.84
CA LYS A 109 2.42 -4.28 26.93
C LYS A 109 1.54 -3.07 26.66
N PRO A 110 0.19 -3.23 26.66
CA PRO A 110 -0.72 -2.09 26.57
C PRO A 110 -0.36 -1.05 27.64
N GLN A 111 -0.12 0.19 27.23
CA GLN A 111 0.13 1.27 28.19
C GLN A 111 -1.18 1.71 28.84
N GLY A 112 -1.17 1.87 30.17
CA GLY A 112 -2.31 2.42 30.92
C GLY A 112 -3.54 1.51 30.99
N GLY A 113 -4.73 2.09 30.86
CA GLY A 113 -6.04 1.39 30.93
C GLY A 113 -6.48 0.72 29.63
N LEU A 114 -5.61 0.66 28.62
CA LEU A 114 -5.86 -0.05 27.37
C LEU A 114 -5.90 -1.56 27.66
N ARG A 115 -7.02 -2.20 27.36
CA ARG A 115 -7.18 -3.66 27.47
C ARG A 115 -7.66 -4.25 26.16
N GLN A 116 -7.35 -5.52 25.93
CA GLN A 116 -7.92 -6.26 24.82
C GLN A 116 -9.45 -6.28 24.93
N LEU A 117 -10.13 -6.15 23.79
CA LEU A 117 -11.57 -6.30 23.71
C LEU A 117 -11.96 -7.75 24.01
N THR A 118 -13.08 -7.91 24.72
CA THR A 118 -13.67 -9.21 25.09
C THR A 118 -15.09 -9.29 24.54
N GLU A 119 -15.72 -10.46 24.62
CA GLU A 119 -17.11 -10.66 24.19
C GLU A 119 -18.09 -9.68 24.88
N HIS A 120 -17.80 -9.26 26.11
CA HIS A 120 -18.60 -8.28 26.85
C HIS A 120 -18.65 -6.90 26.20
N ASP A 121 -17.73 -6.60 25.29
CA ASP A 121 -17.63 -5.31 24.60
C ASP A 121 -18.49 -5.25 23.32
N GLU A 122 -19.03 -6.38 22.86
CA GLU A 122 -19.83 -6.47 21.64
C GLU A 122 -21.02 -5.49 21.66
N ARG A 123 -21.65 -5.33 22.83
CA ARG A 123 -22.80 -4.43 23.04
C ARG A 123 -22.50 -2.96 22.70
N PHE A 124 -21.25 -2.51 22.78
CA PHE A 124 -20.88 -1.13 22.47
C PHE A 124 -20.83 -0.88 20.95
N PHE A 125 -20.60 -1.91 20.15
CA PHE A 125 -20.54 -1.81 18.68
C PHE A 125 -21.90 -2.00 18.01
N LEU A 126 -22.82 -2.72 18.66
CA LEU A 126 -24.16 -3.00 18.13
C LEU A 126 -25.09 -1.77 18.05
N ASN A 127 -24.80 -0.70 18.80
CA ASN A 127 -25.65 0.49 18.88
C ASN A 127 -25.25 1.63 17.93
N SER A 128 -24.18 1.45 17.15
CA SER A 128 -23.71 2.46 16.19
C SER A 128 -24.37 2.25 14.82
N SER A 129 -25.35 3.10 14.50
CA SER A 129 -26.10 3.08 13.23
C SER A 129 -25.23 3.34 11.97
N LEU A 130 -23.95 3.69 12.15
CA LEU A 130 -22.98 3.93 11.06
C LEU A 130 -22.26 2.66 10.55
N LEU A 131 -22.28 1.54 11.28
CA LEU A 131 -21.57 0.31 10.84
C LEU A 131 -22.39 -0.57 9.86
N ARG A 132 -23.68 -0.26 9.63
CA ARG A 132 -24.50 -1.04 8.68
C ARG A 132 -24.16 -0.79 7.21
N GLN A 133 -23.60 0.36 6.84
CA GLN A 133 -23.23 0.62 5.44
C GLN A 133 -21.87 0.02 5.06
N ASN A 134 -20.93 -0.13 6.01
CA ASN A 134 -19.62 -0.74 5.73
C ASN A 134 -19.63 -2.28 5.68
N LYS A 135 -20.60 -2.95 6.32
CA LYS A 135 -20.70 -4.42 6.26
C LYS A 135 -21.01 -4.95 4.85
N ILE A 136 -21.79 -4.22 4.05
CA ILE A 136 -22.17 -4.64 2.69
C ILE A 136 -20.98 -4.52 1.74
N TRP A 137 -20.16 -3.46 1.88
CA TRP A 137 -18.92 -3.30 1.11
C TRP A 137 -17.86 -4.35 1.48
N MET A 138 -17.68 -4.60 2.79
CA MET A 138 -16.69 -5.58 3.25
C MET A 138 -17.07 -7.02 2.87
N MET A 139 -18.35 -7.41 2.94
CA MET A 139 -18.80 -8.74 2.50
C MET A 139 -18.67 -8.95 0.98
N ARG A 140 -18.85 -7.91 0.15
CA ARG A 140 -18.66 -8.01 -1.30
C ARG A 140 -17.19 -8.11 -1.70
N MET A 141 -16.30 -7.41 -1.00
CA MET A 141 -14.86 -7.49 -1.22
C MET A 141 -14.29 -8.87 -0.78
N TRP A 142 -14.75 -9.40 0.35
CA TRP A 142 -14.34 -10.72 0.82
C TRP A 142 -14.86 -11.85 -0.08
N SER A 143 -16.09 -11.74 -0.61
CA SER A 143 -16.64 -12.72 -1.55
C SER A 143 -15.88 -12.74 -2.89
N TRP A 144 -15.37 -11.60 -3.36
CA TRP A 144 -14.54 -11.52 -4.56
C TRP A 144 -13.14 -12.12 -4.36
N ILE A 145 -12.52 -11.86 -3.20
CA ILE A 145 -11.23 -12.46 -2.83
C ILE A 145 -11.36 -13.99 -2.67
N ILE A 146 -12.39 -14.48 -1.98
CA ILE A 146 -12.63 -15.92 -1.82
C ILE A 146 -12.96 -16.59 -3.17
N GLY A 147 -13.74 -15.92 -4.04
CA GLY A 147 -14.03 -16.41 -5.39
C GLY A 147 -12.80 -16.52 -6.29
N TRP A 148 -11.85 -15.58 -6.17
CA TRP A 148 -10.58 -15.62 -6.89
C TRP A 148 -9.67 -16.74 -6.37
N TYR A 149 -9.61 -16.94 -5.05
CA TYR A 149 -8.85 -18.02 -4.42
C TYR A 149 -9.41 -19.42 -4.73
N LEU A 150 -10.74 -19.61 -4.72
CA LEU A 150 -11.37 -20.89 -5.07
C LEU A 150 -11.32 -21.18 -6.58
N GLY A 151 -11.34 -20.15 -7.44
CA GLY A 151 -11.20 -20.30 -8.88
C GLY A 151 -9.79 -20.71 -9.33
N HIS A 152 -8.76 -20.32 -8.58
CA HIS A 152 -7.36 -20.69 -8.89
C HIS A 152 -6.97 -22.09 -8.41
N LEU A 153 -7.62 -22.62 -7.37
CA LEU A 153 -7.39 -23.99 -6.88
C LEU A 153 -8.03 -25.08 -7.76
N ASN A 154 -8.99 -24.72 -8.62
CA ASN A 154 -9.72 -25.68 -9.46
C ASN A 154 -9.18 -25.82 -10.90
N LYS A 155 -8.01 -25.24 -11.19
CA LYS A 155 -7.32 -25.37 -12.50
C LYS A 155 -6.00 -26.14 -12.44
N THR A 156 -5.71 -26.77 -11.31
CA THR A 156 -4.60 -27.72 -11.15
C THR A 156 -5.13 -28.99 -10.50
N ALA A 157 -5.96 -29.71 -11.24
CA ALA A 157 -6.28 -31.12 -11.06
C ALA A 157 -6.55 -31.73 -12.44
#